data_AF-A0A4R7ZTV1-F1
#
_entry.id   AF-A0A4R7ZTV1-F1
#
_cell.length_a   1.000
_cell.length_b   1.000
_cell.length_c   1.000
_cell.angle_alpha   90.00
_cell.angle_beta   90.00
_cell.angle_gamma   90.00
#
_symmetry.space_group_name_H-M   'P 1'
#
loop_
_entity.id
_entity.type
_entity.pdbx_description
1 polymer ?
#
loop_
_entity_poly.entity_id
_entity_poly.type
_entity_poly.pdbx_seq_one_letter_code
_entity_poly.pdbx_strand_id
1 'polypeptide(L)'
;MQEKLFQLVCPTCKQEFYIKRDTIINHEIDENLVPLVTNRSLFVHTCENCKTTFPLDYPVLYYFPKQRMYIGYQLKGEGSITSTYIEASTMDMFVEYVHILQDGIDLEAILPLKDGVLKGYTYDGKDDHQLFFRKEEQLICLKRRD
;
A
#
# COMPACT_ATOMS: atom_id res chain seq x y z
N MET A 1 -1.68 22.90 4.22
CA MET A 1 -1.35 21.99 3.12
C MET A 1 -2.17 22.44 1.91
N GLN A 2 -1.55 22.77 0.79
CA GLN A 2 -2.29 23.16 -0.42
C GLN A 2 -3.00 21.92 -0.98
N GLU A 3 -4.32 22.01 -1.19
CA GLU A 3 -5.10 20.92 -1.77
C GLU A 3 -4.66 20.69 -3.22
N LYS A 4 -4.09 19.51 -3.51
CA LYS A 4 -3.68 19.15 -4.88
C LYS A 4 -4.84 18.43 -5.56
N LEU A 5 -5.48 19.10 -6.52
CA LEU A 5 -6.50 18.51 -7.38
C LEU A 5 -5.82 17.80 -8.56
N PHE A 6 -6.20 16.55 -8.79
CA PHE A 6 -5.71 15.76 -9.91
C PHE A 6 -6.78 15.72 -10.99
N GLN A 7 -6.44 16.18 -12.20
CA GLN A 7 -7.28 16.00 -13.37
C GLN A 7 -7.19 14.55 -13.82
N LEU A 8 -8.35 13.93 -14.05
CA LEU A 8 -8.48 12.59 -14.58
C LEU A 8 -9.43 12.61 -15.77
N VAL A 9 -9.18 11.69 -16.70
CA VAL A 9 -10.02 11.46 -17.87
C VAL A 9 -10.49 10.01 -17.82
N CYS A 10 -11.81 9.79 -17.82
CA CYS A 10 -12.34 8.44 -17.86
C CYS A 10 -11.85 7.72 -19.13
N PRO A 11 -11.23 6.53 -19.02
CA PRO A 11 -10.74 5.80 -20.20
C PRO A 11 -11.87 5.37 -21.13
N THR A 12 -13.08 5.18 -20.61
CA THR A 12 -14.27 4.72 -21.35
C THR A 12 -15.04 5.87 -22.01
N CYS A 13 -15.57 6.82 -21.23
CA CYS A 13 -16.46 7.86 -21.75
C CYS A 13 -15.77 9.21 -21.99
N LYS A 14 -14.46 9.32 -21.71
CA LYS A 14 -13.64 10.53 -21.88
C LYS A 14 -14.08 11.74 -21.07
N GLN A 15 -15.03 11.57 -20.14
CA GLN A 15 -15.40 12.62 -19.21
C GLN A 15 -14.20 13.01 -18.34
N GLU A 16 -13.98 14.32 -18.21
CA GLU A 16 -12.97 14.88 -17.32
C GLU A 16 -13.58 15.19 -15.95
N PHE A 17 -12.78 14.97 -14.90
CA PHE A 17 -13.13 15.34 -13.54
C PHE A 17 -11.86 15.63 -12.73
N TYR A 18 -12.04 16.46 -11.70
CA TYR A 18 -11.01 16.76 -10.73
C TYR A 18 -11.30 16.03 -9.45
N ILE A 19 -10.29 15.35 -8.92
CA ILE A 19 -10.41 14.67 -7.64
C ILE A 19 -9.35 15.17 -6.66
N LYS A 20 -9.73 15.20 -5.38
CA LYS A 20 -8.79 15.39 -4.28
C LYS A 20 -8.12 14.04 -4.01
N ARG A 21 -6.80 14.05 -3.80
CA ARG A 21 -6.06 12.85 -3.43
C ARG A 21 -5.09 13.14 -2.30
N ASP A 22 -5.17 12.30 -1.28
CA ASP A 22 -4.21 12.24 -0.21
C ASP A 22 -2.96 11.52 -0.72
N THR A 23 -1.86 12.25 -0.80
CA THR A 23 -0.56 11.72 -1.21
C THR A 23 0.30 11.34 -0.01
N ILE A 24 -0.11 11.71 1.19
CA ILE A 24 0.52 11.35 2.46
C ILE A 24 -0.59 10.85 3.38
N ILE A 25 -0.41 9.65 3.93
CA ILE A 25 -1.36 9.00 4.83
C ILE A 25 -0.61 8.62 6.09
N ASN A 26 -1.07 9.09 7.24
CA ASN A 26 -0.55 8.70 8.54
C ASN A 26 -1.46 7.62 9.13
N HIS A 27 -0.88 6.46 9.41
CA HIS A 27 -1.61 5.29 9.94
C HIS A 27 -2.46 5.58 11.18
N GLU A 28 -2.00 6.47 12.07
CA GLU A 28 -2.66 6.76 13.35
C GLU A 28 -3.61 7.96 13.30
N ILE A 29 -3.46 8.84 12.30
CA ILE A 29 -4.25 10.08 12.20
C ILE A 29 -5.36 9.92 11.15
N ASP A 30 -5.06 9.27 10.03
CA ASP A 30 -5.95 9.18 8.87
C ASP A 30 -6.76 7.88 8.88
N GLU A 31 -7.45 7.60 9.99
CA GLU A 31 -8.21 6.36 10.21
C GLU A 31 -9.19 6.03 9.07
N ASN A 32 -9.79 7.05 8.45
CA ASN A 32 -10.73 6.88 7.34
C ASN A 32 -10.06 6.41 6.03
N LEU A 33 -8.76 6.67 5.85
CA LEU A 33 -8.01 6.28 4.65
C LEU A 33 -7.41 4.87 4.78
N VAL A 34 -7.22 4.39 6.00
CA VAL A 34 -6.64 3.07 6.26
C VAL A 34 -7.44 1.92 5.62
N PRO A 35 -8.78 1.84 5.76
CA PRO A 35 -9.57 0.85 5.06
C PRO A 35 -9.44 0.93 3.54
N LEU A 36 -9.37 2.15 2.98
CA LEU A 36 -9.26 2.37 1.54
C LEU A 36 -7.93 1.87 0.97
N VAL A 37 -6.84 2.02 1.73
CA VAL A 37 -5.53 1.47 1.35
C VAL A 37 -5.56 -0.05 1.42
N THR A 38 -5.98 -0.60 2.57
CA THR A 38 -5.93 -2.05 2.85
C THR A 38 -6.82 -2.86 1.92
N ASN A 39 -7.96 -2.31 1.51
CA ASN A 39 -8.88 -2.92 0.55
C ASN A 39 -8.66 -2.50 -0.91
N ARG A 40 -7.58 -1.76 -1.20
CA ARG A 40 -7.20 -1.25 -2.54
C ARG A 40 -8.15 -0.21 -3.15
N SER A 41 -9.22 0.19 -2.47
CA SER A 41 -10.20 1.16 -2.98
C SER A 41 -9.60 2.56 -3.20
N LEU A 42 -8.51 2.88 -2.51
CA LEU A 42 -7.78 4.12 -2.71
C LEU A 42 -7.21 4.24 -4.14
N PHE A 43 -6.83 3.11 -4.74
CA PHE A 43 -6.16 3.02 -6.05
C PHE A 43 -7.12 2.77 -7.21
N VAL A 44 -8.41 2.98 -7.01
CA VAL A 44 -9.41 2.88 -8.07
C VAL A 44 -10.28 4.13 -8.10
N HIS A 45 -10.92 4.34 -9.24
CA HIS A 45 -11.95 5.35 -9.37
C HIS A 45 -13.10 4.82 -10.23
N THR A 46 -14.32 5.07 -9.75
CA THR A 46 -15.56 4.77 -10.46
C THR A 46 -16.07 6.05 -11.09
N CYS A 47 -16.08 6.09 -12.43
CA CYS A 47 -16.56 7.24 -13.18
C CYS A 47 -18.04 7.52 -12.86
N GLU A 48 -18.37 8.74 -12.44
CA GLU A 48 -19.75 9.09 -12.12
C GLU A 48 -20.68 9.09 -13.35
N ASN A 49 -20.13 9.35 -14.54
CA ASN A 49 -20.88 9.42 -15.79
C ASN A 49 -21.22 8.02 -16.37
N CYS A 50 -20.22 7.15 -16.54
CA CYS A 50 -20.42 5.84 -17.19
C CYS A 50 -20.33 4.63 -16.25
N LYS A 51 -20.06 4.86 -14.95
CA LYS A 51 -19.94 3.83 -13.91
C LYS A 51 -18.80 2.82 -14.11
N THR A 52 -17.94 2.99 -15.12
CA THR A 52 -16.72 2.20 -15.25
C THR A 52 -15.78 2.48 -14.08
N THR A 53 -15.34 1.42 -13.41
CA THR A 53 -14.22 1.46 -12.45
C THR A 53 -12.91 1.21 -13.19
N PHE A 54 -11.90 2.02 -12.91
CA PHE A 54 -10.57 1.87 -13.50
C PHE A 54 -9.47 2.17 -12.47
N PRO A 55 -8.27 1.58 -12.63
CA PRO A 55 -7.17 1.78 -11.70
C PRO A 55 -6.61 3.20 -11.79
N LEU A 56 -6.08 3.69 -10.67
CA LEU A 56 -5.37 4.94 -10.56
C LEU A 56 -3.97 4.70 -10.05
N ASP A 57 -3.02 5.23 -10.81
CA ASP A 57 -1.60 5.13 -10.50
C ASP A 57 -1.08 6.53 -10.14
N TYR A 58 -0.92 6.79 -8.84
CA TYR A 58 -0.51 8.10 -8.32
C TYR A 58 0.39 7.95 -7.08
N PRO A 59 1.26 8.94 -6.80
CA PRO A 59 2.18 8.90 -5.66
C PRO A 59 1.45 8.84 -4.32
N VAL A 60 1.81 7.87 -3.49
CA VAL A 60 1.30 7.73 -2.10
C VAL A 60 2.47 7.44 -1.16
N LEU A 61 2.52 8.18 -0.07
CA LEU A 61 3.44 8.00 1.04
C LEU A 61 2.64 7.60 2.28
N TYR A 62 2.84 6.40 2.79
CA TYR A 62 2.16 5.88 3.97
C TYR A 62 3.12 5.84 5.16
N TYR A 63 2.78 6.51 6.25
CA TYR A 63 3.62 6.65 7.43
C TYR A 63 3.10 5.80 8.59
N PHE A 64 4.02 5.05 9.21
CA PHE A 64 3.81 4.30 10.44
C PHE A 64 4.57 4.97 11.60
N PRO A 65 3.90 5.78 12.44
CA PRO A 65 4.56 6.56 13.49
C PRO A 65 5.31 5.73 14.52
N LYS A 66 4.76 4.60 14.98
CA LYS A 66 5.40 3.73 15.98
C LYS A 66 6.72 3.15 15.49
N GLN A 67 6.75 2.72 14.23
CA GLN A 67 7.92 2.15 13.57
C GLN A 67 8.84 3.23 12.96
N ARG A 68 8.41 4.49 12.94
CA ARG A 68 9.09 5.62 12.26
C ARG A 68 9.46 5.27 10.81
N MET A 69 8.56 4.57 10.13
CA MET A 69 8.79 4.02 8.81
C MET A 69 7.81 4.60 7.80
N TYR A 70 8.29 4.83 6.59
CA TYR A 70 7.47 5.21 5.44
C TYR A 70 7.47 4.10 4.40
N ILE A 71 6.28 3.83 3.84
CA ILE A 71 6.14 3.05 2.61
C ILE A 71 5.76 4.02 1.49
N GLY A 72 6.56 4.07 0.44
CA GLY A 72 6.29 4.83 -0.77
C GLY A 72 5.72 3.97 -1.88
N TYR A 73 4.83 4.56 -2.67
CA TYR A 73 4.40 4.05 -3.96
C TYR A 73 4.44 5.20 -4.97
N GLN A 74 5.08 4.99 -6.13
CA GLN A 74 5.15 5.95 -7.24
C GLN A 74 5.71 7.33 -6.87
N LEU A 75 6.64 7.44 -5.90
CA LEU A 75 7.09 8.73 -5.39
C LEU A 75 7.98 9.54 -6.35
N LYS A 76 8.47 8.94 -7.44
CA LYS A 76 9.25 9.60 -8.52
C LYS A 76 10.33 10.57 -8.01
N GLY A 77 10.95 10.27 -6.85
CA GLY A 77 12.05 11.06 -6.27
C GLY A 77 11.66 12.37 -5.57
N GLU A 78 10.39 12.59 -5.20
CA GLU A 78 10.02 13.78 -4.44
C GLU A 78 10.29 13.62 -2.93
N GLY A 79 11.34 14.31 -2.44
CA GLY A 79 11.54 14.61 -1.01
C GLY A 79 12.69 13.83 -0.33
N SER A 80 13.49 14.55 0.45
CA SER A 80 14.47 13.95 1.37
C SER A 80 13.74 13.48 2.62
N ILE A 81 13.37 12.20 2.66
CA ILE A 81 12.80 11.55 3.84
C ILE A 81 13.97 11.16 4.76
N THR A 82 14.05 11.75 5.95
CA THR A 82 15.11 11.49 6.93
C THR A 82 14.88 10.22 7.77
N SER A 83 13.79 9.50 7.50
CA SER A 83 13.35 8.29 8.21
C SER A 83 13.55 7.04 7.35
N THR A 84 13.44 5.85 7.94
CA THR A 84 13.46 4.58 7.19
C THR A 84 12.34 4.58 6.16
N TYR A 85 12.72 4.39 4.89
CA TYR A 85 11.83 4.50 3.74
C TYR A 85 11.97 3.25 2.87
N ILE A 86 10.83 2.63 2.54
CA ILE A 86 10.75 1.47 1.64
C ILE A 86 9.84 1.84 0.47
N GLU A 87 10.36 1.72 -0.75
CA GLU A 87 9.57 1.93 -1.97
C GLU A 87 9.01 0.61 -2.49
N ALA A 88 7.69 0.56 -2.65
CA ALA A 88 7.02 -0.52 -3.34
C ALA A 88 6.94 -0.22 -4.84
N SER A 89 7.33 -1.20 -5.66
CA SER A 89 7.32 -1.08 -7.12
C SER A 89 5.94 -1.32 -7.74
N THR A 90 5.01 -1.90 -6.99
CA THR A 90 3.64 -2.19 -7.42
C THR A 90 2.65 -1.86 -6.31
N MET A 91 1.39 -1.60 -6.67
CA MET A 91 0.30 -1.39 -5.72
C MET A 91 0.13 -2.60 -4.78
N ASP A 92 0.24 -3.83 -5.29
CA ASP A 92 0.08 -5.02 -4.46
C ASP A 92 1.21 -5.17 -3.44
N MET A 93 2.46 -4.87 -3.81
CA MET A 93 3.56 -4.81 -2.85
C MET A 93 3.35 -3.72 -1.81
N PHE A 94 2.86 -2.55 -2.23
CA PHE A 94 2.57 -1.44 -1.32
C PHE A 94 1.54 -1.86 -0.25
N VAL A 95 0.41 -2.41 -0.70
CA VAL A 95 -0.66 -2.85 0.20
C VAL A 95 -0.19 -4.02 1.08
N GLU A 96 0.60 -4.95 0.54
CA GLU A 96 1.19 -6.04 1.31
C GLU A 96 2.09 -5.52 2.44
N TYR A 97 2.99 -4.57 2.14
CA TYR A 97 3.88 -3.99 3.15
C TYR A 97 3.11 -3.23 4.23
N VAL A 98 2.01 -2.55 3.86
CA VAL A 98 1.09 -1.93 4.81
C VAL A 98 0.49 -2.98 5.74
N HIS A 99 0.00 -4.11 5.22
CA HIS A 99 -0.55 -5.19 6.04
C HIS A 99 0.48 -5.79 7.00
N ILE A 100 1.70 -6.04 6.53
CA ILE A 100 2.80 -6.57 7.36
C ILE A 100 3.07 -5.64 8.55
N LEU A 101 3.20 -4.33 8.32
CA LEU A 101 3.46 -3.35 9.38
C LEU A 101 2.26 -3.13 10.30
N GLN A 102 1.03 -3.19 9.79
CA GLN A 102 -0.20 -3.13 10.59
C GLN A 102 -0.29 -4.30 11.57
N ASP A 103 0.15 -5.48 11.14
CA ASP A 103 0.27 -6.65 11.99
C ASP A 103 1.47 -6.59 12.96
N GLY A 104 2.21 -5.49 12.96
CA GLY A 104 3.35 -5.27 13.86
C GLY A 104 4.55 -6.15 13.54
N ILE A 105 4.64 -6.64 12.31
CA ILE A 105 5.75 -7.47 11.85
C ILE A 105 6.85 -6.55 11.34
N ASP A 106 8.09 -6.85 11.70
CA ASP A 106 9.26 -6.13 11.20
C ASP A 106 9.45 -6.41 9.70
N LEU A 107 9.14 -5.40 8.89
CA LEU A 107 9.25 -5.48 7.44
C LEU A 107 10.70 -5.72 6.99
N GLU A 108 11.71 -5.17 7.68
CA GLU A 108 13.12 -5.38 7.33
C GLU A 108 13.53 -6.84 7.51
N ALA A 109 12.93 -7.56 8.47
CA ALA A 109 13.13 -9.00 8.63
C ALA A 109 12.43 -9.83 7.54
N ILE A 110 11.33 -9.33 6.97
CA ILE A 110 10.55 -10.02 5.92
C ILE A 110 11.14 -9.81 4.53
N LEU A 111 11.67 -8.64 4.21
CA LEU A 111 12.18 -8.32 2.86
C LEU A 111 13.21 -9.33 2.33
N PRO A 112 14.26 -9.72 3.08
CA PRO A 112 15.21 -10.74 2.61
C PRO A 112 14.56 -12.11 2.35
N LEU A 113 13.51 -12.45 3.11
CA LEU A 113 12.76 -13.68 2.90
C LEU A 113 11.96 -13.60 1.60
N LYS A 114 11.38 -12.44 1.27
CA LYS A 114 10.69 -12.20 -0.01
C LYS A 114 11.63 -12.27 -1.22
N ASP A 115 12.91 -11.95 -1.05
CA ASP A 115 13.91 -12.14 -2.10
C ASP A 115 14.37 -13.60 -2.24
N GLY A 116 14.20 -14.40 -1.19
CA GLY A 116 14.58 -15.81 -1.11
C GLY A 116 13.39 -16.76 -1.04
N VAL A 117 13.18 -17.35 0.15
CA VAL A 117 12.24 -18.47 0.35
C VAL A 117 10.77 -18.12 0.14
N LEU A 118 10.40 -16.85 0.31
CA LEU A 118 9.06 -16.32 0.07
C LEU A 118 8.93 -15.65 -1.31
N LYS A 119 9.85 -15.92 -2.24
CA LYS A 119 9.79 -15.32 -3.57
C LYS A 119 8.51 -15.69 -4.31
N GLY A 120 7.72 -14.67 -4.62
CA GLY A 120 6.41 -14.80 -5.26
C GLY A 120 5.28 -15.24 -4.33
N TYR A 121 5.52 -15.29 -3.01
CA TYR A 121 4.47 -15.43 -2.01
C TYR A 121 4.01 -14.05 -1.53
N THR A 122 2.72 -13.96 -1.20
CA THR A 122 2.06 -12.78 -0.62
C THR A 122 1.70 -13.07 0.83
N TYR A 123 1.91 -12.08 1.70
CA TYR A 123 1.50 -12.12 3.09
C TYR A 123 -0.01 -12.31 3.21
N ASP A 124 -0.40 -13.26 4.04
CA ASP A 124 -1.77 -13.75 4.22
C ASP A 124 -2.19 -13.73 5.71
N GLY A 125 -1.57 -12.81 6.47
CA GLY A 125 -1.87 -12.60 7.89
C GLY A 125 -0.98 -13.40 8.85
N LYS A 126 -1.38 -13.40 10.11
CA LYS A 126 -0.67 -14.05 11.21
C LYS A 126 -1.62 -14.60 12.26
N ASP A 127 -1.10 -15.51 13.08
CA ASP A 127 -1.65 -15.83 14.39
C ASP A 127 -0.62 -15.48 15.48
N ASP A 128 -0.83 -16.01 16.69
CA ASP A 128 0.06 -15.75 17.84
C ASP A 128 1.47 -16.35 17.66
N HIS A 129 1.65 -17.32 16.77
CA HIS A 129 2.87 -18.12 16.66
C HIS A 129 3.46 -18.18 15.25
N GLN A 130 2.68 -17.82 14.23
CA GLN A 130 3.01 -18.04 12.83
C GLN A 130 2.61 -16.86 11.96
N LEU A 131 3.38 -16.68 10.89
CA LEU A 131 3.10 -15.79 9.78
C LEU A 131 2.72 -16.65 8.57
N PHE A 132 1.66 -16.26 7.87
CA PHE A 132 1.12 -16.98 6.74
C PHE A 132 1.49 -16.27 5.45
N PHE A 133 1.93 -17.06 4.46
CA PHE A 133 2.28 -16.58 3.14
C PHE A 133 1.68 -17.50 2.09
N ARG A 134 0.96 -16.94 1.13
CA ARG A 134 0.24 -17.70 0.10
C ARG A 134 0.79 -17.44 -1.30
N LYS A 135 0.81 -18.48 -2.11
CA LYS A 135 1.05 -18.41 -3.55
C LYS A 135 0.17 -19.45 -4.24
N GLU A 136 -0.85 -18.99 -4.97
CA GLU A 136 -1.87 -19.87 -5.54
C GLU A 136 -2.49 -20.75 -4.43
N GLU A 137 -2.46 -22.08 -4.58
CA GLU A 137 -2.95 -23.04 -3.58
C GLU A 137 -1.88 -23.43 -2.52
N GLN A 138 -0.69 -22.83 -2.58
CA GLN A 138 0.41 -23.12 -1.65
C GLN A 138 0.38 -22.15 -0.47
N LEU A 139 0.49 -22.70 0.74
CA LEU A 139 0.62 -21.96 2.00
C LEU A 139 1.96 -22.31 2.65
N ILE A 140 2.76 -21.30 2.96
CA ILE A 140 3.96 -21.40 3.81
C ILE A 140 3.68 -20.70 5.13
N CYS A 141 4.05 -21.37 6.22
CA CYS A 141 4.01 -20.80 7.57
C CYS A 141 5.44 -20.57 8.08
N LEU A 142 5.72 -19.35 8.54
CA LEU A 142 6.96 -19.04 9.24
C LEU A 142 6.68 -18.89 10.74
N LYS A 143 7.49 -19.52 11.58
CA LYS A 143 7.38 -19.30 13.03
C LYS A 143 7.76 -17.86 13.36
N ARG A 144 6.89 -17.18 14.09
CA ARG A 144 7.18 -15.88 14.68
C ARG A 144 8.22 -16.08 15.80
N ARG A 145 9.27 -15.27 15.78
CA ARG A 145 10.19 -15.17 16.91
C ARG A 145 9.82 -13.89 17.66
N ASP A 146 9.61 -14.04 18.96
CA ASP A 146 9.29 -12.94 19.87
C ASP A 146 10.50 -12.02 20.07
#